data_AF-A0A093YIL6-F1
#
_entry.id   AF-A0A093YIL6-F1
#
_cell.length_a   1.000
_cell.length_b   1.000
_cell.length_c   1.000
_cell.angle_alpha   90.00
_cell.angle_beta   90.00
_cell.angle_gamma   90.00
#
_symmetry.space_group_name_H-M   'P 1'
#
loop_
_entity.id
_entity.type
_entity.pdbx_description
1 polymer ?
#
loop_
_entity_poly.entity_id
_entity_poly.type
_entity_poly.pdbx_seq_one_letter_code
_entity_poly.pdbx_strand_id
1 'polypeptide(L)'
;MNECQKHVVEEVVGEAALFRVNATEYGKKGENPFYMDLKDRTHLIYRAYWKQMLNFVVRAELDWEKKERPPYRFTRGQRMAFVKFTQKAEDFEGLEVKEEMSREEREQIEELDRACLRFCIELLDHRLVGNPYDSAIISGLSTLGIGRGETWVGAIQYTTIYSAIIKIARALVVEEGYQTWTRKIAACKLVEMDEEEAIKTTESPYQLIRQMVDRFIGLEGGTRDPSPMDRIISKRTYGMAIRASTTAGGEISWIGDRIFGYGLEFDMGQLQTTIHGVVAEARMILMQDLTMIPLDAFGDINEGQVPQIEWANLRDNMAESRVGWSFLDDVRNQSSIDGPWWRIMQNPDLKRQFVKSTDPIRWRQRRIMKFERDLVRLQELMLFGWHFTGGQPCRGPSILSVRHRNTGNAFSDTGDSGHCNKTHNVIWPALLS
;
A
#
# COMPACT_ATOMS: atom_id res chain seq x y z
N MET A 1 -7.75 12.84 -10.33
CA MET A 1 -7.17 11.78 -9.45
C MET A 1 -5.77 11.34 -9.89
N ASN A 2 -5.50 11.04 -11.17
CA ASN A 2 -4.13 10.70 -11.59
C ASN A 2 -3.14 11.87 -11.37
N GLU A 3 -3.56 13.10 -11.67
CA GLU A 3 -2.76 14.31 -11.36
C GLU A 3 -2.53 14.51 -9.86
N CYS A 4 -3.49 14.11 -9.02
CA CYS A 4 -3.38 14.24 -7.57
C CYS A 4 -2.23 13.39 -6.99
N GLN A 5 -1.91 12.24 -7.59
CA GLN A 5 -0.74 11.45 -7.16
C GLN A 5 0.58 12.20 -7.38
N LYS A 6 0.66 13.06 -8.40
CA LYS A 6 1.86 13.86 -8.68
C LYS A 6 2.04 15.00 -7.68
N HIS A 7 0.96 15.51 -7.10
CA HIS A 7 1.01 16.61 -6.14
C HIS A 7 1.13 16.14 -4.68
N VAL A 8 0.74 14.90 -4.37
CA VAL A 8 0.91 14.30 -3.04
C VAL A 8 2.31 13.70 -2.89
N VAL A 9 3.32 14.57 -3.03
CA VAL A 9 4.74 14.23 -2.84
C VAL A 9 5.44 15.35 -2.08
N GLU A 10 6.54 15.01 -1.40
CA GLU A 10 7.27 15.93 -0.53
C GLU A 10 7.80 17.13 -1.30
N GLU A 11 8.26 16.90 -2.52
CA GLU A 11 8.86 17.91 -3.40
C GLU A 11 7.86 19.00 -3.82
N VAL A 12 6.55 18.72 -3.75
CA VAL A 12 5.51 19.64 -4.24
C VAL A 12 4.85 20.43 -3.10
N VAL A 13 4.44 19.76 -2.02
CA VAL A 13 3.70 20.41 -0.92
C VAL A 13 4.48 20.50 0.40
N GLY A 14 5.66 19.86 0.47
CA GLY A 14 6.50 19.80 1.65
C GLY A 14 6.07 18.74 2.66
N GLU A 15 7.04 18.14 3.35
CA GLU A 15 6.86 17.08 4.33
C GLU A 15 5.88 17.49 5.46
N ALA A 16 5.99 18.74 5.93
CA ALA A 16 5.13 19.27 6.99
C ALA A 16 3.64 19.25 6.61
N ALA A 17 3.30 19.50 5.34
CA ALA A 17 1.93 19.44 4.85
C ALA A 17 1.41 18.00 4.81
N LEU A 18 2.26 17.06 4.39
CA LEU A 18 1.93 15.63 4.35
C LEU A 18 1.69 15.07 5.76
N PHE A 19 2.49 15.46 6.74
CA PHE A 19 2.24 15.11 8.14
C PHE A 19 0.95 15.74 8.68
N ARG A 20 0.65 16.98 8.28
CA ARG A 20 -0.56 17.66 8.77
C ARG A 20 -1.82 17.04 8.19
N VAL A 21 -1.86 16.76 6.89
CA VAL A 21 -3.05 16.14 6.27
C VAL A 21 -3.30 14.73 6.78
N ASN A 22 -2.24 14.02 7.23
CA ASN A 22 -2.39 12.71 7.84
C ASN A 22 -2.86 12.74 9.31
N ALA A 23 -2.90 13.92 9.94
CA ALA A 23 -3.34 14.07 11.32
C ALA A 23 -4.80 13.64 11.47
N THR A 24 -5.07 12.89 12.53
CA THR A 24 -6.42 12.43 12.88
C THR A 24 -6.98 13.23 14.03
N GLU A 25 -6.16 13.56 15.03
CA GLU A 25 -6.57 14.35 16.20
C GLU A 25 -6.36 15.85 15.98
N TYR A 26 -7.28 16.65 16.53
CA TYR A 26 -7.17 18.10 16.49
C TYR A 26 -5.88 18.58 17.18
N GLY A 27 -5.18 19.53 16.55
CA GLY A 27 -3.97 20.13 17.09
C GLY A 27 -2.71 19.25 17.08
N LYS A 28 -2.81 17.95 16.78
CA LYS A 28 -1.65 17.04 16.74
C LYS A 28 -1.06 16.89 15.34
N LYS A 29 0.25 16.67 15.25
CA LYS A 29 0.93 16.24 14.01
C LYS A 29 0.57 14.76 13.75
N GLY A 30 0.43 14.36 12.49
CA GLY A 30 0.34 12.94 12.16
C GLY A 30 1.61 12.19 12.57
N GLU A 31 1.48 10.89 12.86
CA GLU A 31 2.63 10.04 13.21
C GLU A 31 3.56 9.82 12.02
N ASN A 32 3.00 9.77 10.82
CA ASN A 32 3.71 9.52 9.56
C ASN A 32 3.22 10.49 8.46
N PRO A 33 4.01 10.73 7.40
CA PRO A 33 3.55 11.50 6.24
C PRO A 33 2.37 10.81 5.55
N PHE A 34 1.52 11.62 4.90
CA PHE A 34 0.49 11.08 4.02
C PHE A 34 1.08 10.69 2.66
N TYR A 35 0.93 9.41 2.30
CA TYR A 35 1.34 8.89 1.00
C TYR A 35 0.14 8.47 0.16
N MET A 36 0.17 8.75 -1.14
CA MET A 36 -0.85 8.29 -2.10
C MET A 36 -0.34 7.15 -3.01
N ASP A 37 0.83 6.59 -2.69
CA ASP A 37 1.35 5.39 -3.34
C ASP A 37 0.55 4.15 -2.88
N LEU A 38 -0.38 3.74 -3.74
CA LEU A 38 -1.21 2.56 -3.55
C LEU A 38 -1.01 1.64 -4.74
N LYS A 39 -1.02 0.32 -4.48
CA LYS A 39 -1.11 -0.69 -5.56
C LYS A 39 -2.29 -0.35 -6.48
N ASP A 40 -2.11 -0.53 -7.79
CA ASP A 40 -3.10 -0.16 -8.83
C ASP A 40 -4.51 -0.65 -8.53
N ARG A 41 -4.63 -1.92 -8.11
CA ARG A 41 -5.93 -2.53 -7.75
C ARG A 41 -6.61 -1.79 -6.60
N THR A 42 -5.87 -1.41 -5.56
CA THR A 42 -6.40 -0.66 -4.41
C THR A 42 -6.85 0.73 -4.84
N HIS A 43 -6.05 1.40 -5.68
CA HIS A 43 -6.39 2.71 -6.21
C HIS A 43 -7.70 2.69 -7.02
N LEU A 44 -7.90 1.69 -7.87
CA LEU A 44 -9.15 1.50 -8.64
C LEU A 44 -10.37 1.30 -7.73
N ILE A 45 -10.24 0.44 -6.71
CA ILE A 45 -11.33 0.16 -5.75
C ILE A 45 -11.69 1.42 -4.97
N TYR A 46 -10.70 2.15 -4.46
CA TYR A 46 -10.95 3.35 -3.66
C TYR A 46 -11.65 4.42 -4.48
N ARG A 47 -11.18 4.65 -5.72
CA ARG A 47 -11.83 5.58 -6.66
C ARG A 47 -13.26 5.16 -6.97
N ALA A 48 -13.53 3.86 -7.11
CA ALA A 48 -14.88 3.36 -7.36
C ALA A 48 -15.85 3.72 -6.22
N TYR A 49 -15.44 3.54 -4.95
CA TYR A 49 -16.28 3.92 -3.81
C TYR A 49 -16.58 5.42 -3.76
N TRP A 50 -15.57 6.27 -3.96
CA TRP A 50 -15.78 7.72 -4.00
C TRP A 50 -16.71 8.13 -5.15
N LYS A 51 -16.50 7.56 -6.35
CA LYS A 51 -17.36 7.80 -7.52
C LYS A 51 -18.80 7.36 -7.28
N GLN A 52 -19.02 6.18 -6.70
CA GLN A 52 -20.37 5.70 -6.39
C GLN A 52 -21.08 6.62 -5.40
N MET A 53 -20.40 7.04 -4.34
CA MET A 53 -20.92 8.01 -3.38
C MET A 53 -21.27 9.35 -4.06
N LEU A 54 -20.37 9.89 -4.89
CA LEU A 54 -20.61 11.16 -5.59
C LEU A 54 -21.76 11.04 -6.60
N ASN A 55 -21.80 9.96 -7.38
CA ASN A 55 -22.87 9.69 -8.33
C ASN A 55 -24.23 9.60 -7.65
N PHE A 56 -24.29 8.97 -6.46
CA PHE A 56 -25.52 8.96 -5.67
C PHE A 56 -25.98 10.38 -5.33
N VAL A 57 -25.08 11.22 -4.80
CA VAL A 57 -25.41 12.61 -4.43
C VAL A 57 -25.86 13.42 -5.64
N VAL A 58 -25.16 13.30 -6.78
CA VAL A 58 -25.49 14.02 -8.02
C VAL A 58 -26.84 13.57 -8.57
N ARG A 59 -27.08 12.26 -8.69
CA ARG A 59 -28.37 11.72 -9.18
C ARG A 59 -29.53 12.06 -8.27
N ALA A 60 -29.33 11.99 -6.95
CA ALA A 60 -30.36 12.39 -6.00
C ALA A 60 -30.74 13.87 -6.17
N GLU A 61 -29.79 14.75 -6.51
CA GLU A 61 -30.07 16.16 -6.73
C GLU A 61 -30.67 16.50 -8.10
N LEU A 62 -30.29 15.78 -9.16
CA LEU A 62 -30.76 16.04 -10.53
C LEU A 62 -32.07 15.30 -10.83
N ASP A 63 -32.13 14.01 -10.53
CA ASP A 63 -33.14 13.11 -11.08
C ASP A 63 -34.32 12.89 -10.13
N TRP A 64 -34.11 12.98 -8.82
CA TRP A 64 -35.10 12.55 -7.84
C TRP A 64 -35.99 13.69 -7.37
N GLU A 65 -37.25 13.40 -7.09
CA GLU A 65 -38.14 14.36 -6.45
C GLU A 65 -37.73 14.60 -4.98
N LYS A 66 -37.97 15.80 -4.45
CA LYS A 66 -37.62 16.16 -3.07
C LYS A 66 -38.19 15.19 -2.01
N LYS A 67 -39.34 14.56 -2.30
CA LYS A 67 -39.99 13.58 -1.42
C LYS A 67 -39.29 12.22 -1.39
N GLU A 68 -38.53 11.90 -2.44
CA GLU A 68 -37.82 10.62 -2.61
C GLU A 68 -36.35 10.72 -2.18
N ARG A 69 -35.83 11.95 -2.09
CA ARG A 69 -34.47 12.22 -1.64
C ARG A 69 -34.28 11.86 -0.17
N PRO A 70 -33.09 11.35 0.21
CA PRO A 70 -32.72 11.25 1.62
C PRO A 70 -32.78 12.64 2.29
N PRO A 71 -32.90 12.69 3.63
CA PRO A 71 -33.16 13.94 4.36
C PRO A 71 -32.01 14.95 4.38
N TYR A 72 -30.90 14.69 3.68
CA TYR A 72 -29.74 15.57 3.68
C TYR A 72 -30.07 16.95 3.12
N ARG A 73 -29.26 17.95 3.50
CA ARG A 73 -29.42 19.33 3.05
C ARG A 73 -28.07 19.90 2.64
N PHE A 74 -28.01 20.45 1.44
CA PHE A 74 -26.83 21.21 1.02
C PHE A 74 -26.72 22.52 1.80
N THR A 75 -25.50 22.79 2.27
CA THR A 75 -25.11 24.13 2.71
C THR A 75 -25.14 25.10 1.53
N ARG A 76 -25.09 26.41 1.81
CA ARG A 76 -25.02 27.43 0.75
C ARG A 76 -23.80 27.22 -0.17
N GLY A 77 -22.63 26.91 0.41
CA GLY A 77 -21.40 26.63 -0.33
C GLY A 77 -21.53 25.40 -1.22
N GLN A 78 -22.05 24.30 -0.67
CA GLN A 78 -22.34 23.07 -1.43
C GLN A 78 -23.28 23.32 -2.61
N ARG A 79 -24.37 24.08 -2.40
CA ARG A 79 -25.31 24.40 -3.48
C ARG A 79 -24.66 25.23 -4.58
N MET A 80 -23.85 26.24 -4.22
CA MET A 80 -23.14 27.07 -5.20
C MET A 80 -22.11 26.26 -6.00
N ALA A 81 -21.34 25.40 -5.31
CA ALA A 81 -20.36 24.55 -5.96
C ALA A 81 -21.02 23.50 -6.86
N PHE A 82 -22.16 22.94 -6.44
CA PHE A 82 -22.94 21.99 -7.25
C PHE A 82 -23.47 22.62 -8.54
N VAL A 83 -24.05 23.83 -8.46
CA VAL A 83 -24.51 24.56 -9.66
C VAL A 83 -23.36 24.84 -10.61
N LYS A 84 -22.20 25.28 -10.09
CA LYS A 84 -21.03 25.53 -10.94
C LYS A 84 -20.49 24.25 -11.58
N PHE A 85 -20.47 23.15 -10.83
CA PHE A 85 -20.04 21.85 -11.33
C PHE A 85 -20.98 21.32 -12.43
N THR A 86 -22.28 21.38 -12.22
CA THR A 86 -23.29 20.92 -13.19
C THR A 86 -23.27 21.76 -14.46
N GLN A 87 -23.21 23.10 -14.35
CA GLN A 87 -23.06 23.98 -15.50
C GLN A 87 -21.82 23.62 -16.35
N LYS A 88 -20.67 23.41 -15.70
CA LYS A 88 -19.44 23.03 -16.41
C LYS A 88 -19.49 21.61 -17.00
N ALA A 89 -20.30 20.73 -16.42
CA ALA A 89 -20.50 19.38 -16.94
C ALA A 89 -21.41 19.38 -18.17
N GLU A 90 -22.46 20.22 -18.19
CA GLU A 90 -23.33 20.45 -19.35
C GLU A 90 -22.54 21.05 -20.52
N ASP A 91 -21.67 22.04 -20.24
CA ASP A 91 -20.74 22.60 -21.23
C ASP A 91 -19.81 21.53 -21.83
N PHE A 92 -19.57 20.42 -21.11
CA PHE A 92 -18.67 19.34 -21.51
C PHE A 92 -19.37 18.18 -22.23
N GLU A 93 -20.69 18.02 -22.13
CA GLU A 93 -21.44 16.84 -22.62
C GLU A 93 -21.34 16.62 -24.15
N GLY A 94 -20.80 17.59 -24.90
CA GLY A 94 -20.52 17.51 -26.34
C GLY A 94 -19.06 17.23 -26.73
N LEU A 95 -18.15 17.02 -25.77
CA LEU A 95 -16.70 16.85 -26.03
C LEU A 95 -16.27 15.38 -25.93
N GLU A 96 -15.77 14.83 -27.03
CA GLU A 96 -15.12 13.52 -27.03
C GLU A 96 -13.66 13.66 -26.57
N VAL A 97 -13.28 12.96 -25.50
CA VAL A 97 -11.88 12.88 -25.07
C VAL A 97 -11.06 12.10 -26.11
N LYS A 98 -10.32 12.83 -26.95
CA LYS A 98 -9.41 12.30 -27.98
C LYS A 98 -7.96 12.46 -27.55
N GLU A 99 -7.05 11.67 -28.12
CA GLU A 99 -5.60 11.79 -27.84
C GLU A 99 -5.05 13.17 -28.21
N GLU A 100 -5.58 13.77 -29.28
CA GLU A 100 -5.31 15.14 -29.69
C GLU A 100 -6.48 16.04 -29.34
N MET A 101 -6.40 16.70 -28.18
CA MET A 101 -7.31 17.78 -27.83
C MET A 101 -6.67 19.14 -28.06
N SER A 102 -7.47 20.08 -28.58
CA SER A 102 -7.14 21.49 -28.70
C SER A 102 -6.86 22.10 -27.32
N ARG A 103 -6.21 23.27 -27.32
CA ARG A 103 -5.92 24.00 -26.08
C ARG A 103 -7.20 24.37 -25.32
N GLU A 104 -8.24 24.77 -26.03
CA GLU A 104 -9.53 25.18 -25.46
C GLU A 104 -10.24 23.99 -24.78
N GLU A 105 -10.24 22.82 -25.41
CA GLU A 105 -10.81 21.59 -24.84
C GLU A 105 -10.06 21.15 -23.58
N ARG A 106 -8.73 21.29 -23.57
CA ARG A 106 -7.92 21.00 -22.36
C ARG A 106 -8.25 21.95 -21.22
N GLU A 107 -8.38 23.24 -21.53
CA GLU A 107 -8.77 24.26 -20.54
C GLU A 107 -10.18 23.98 -19.98
N GLN A 108 -11.13 23.53 -20.81
CA GLN A 108 -12.47 23.12 -20.37
C GLN A 108 -12.45 21.89 -19.45
N ILE A 109 -11.65 20.87 -19.77
CA ILE A 109 -11.47 19.70 -18.87
C ILE A 109 -10.91 20.16 -17.53
N GLU A 110 -9.88 20.99 -17.53
CA GLU A 110 -9.31 21.49 -16.29
C GLU A 110 -10.30 22.34 -15.48
N GLU A 111 -11.13 23.14 -16.14
CA GLU A 111 -12.19 23.91 -15.46
C GLU A 111 -13.24 23.01 -14.81
N LEU A 112 -13.64 21.94 -15.51
CA LEU A 112 -14.56 20.93 -14.99
C LEU A 112 -13.94 20.18 -13.80
N ASP A 113 -12.69 19.73 -13.92
CA ASP A 113 -11.95 19.07 -12.84
C ASP A 113 -11.83 19.99 -11.62
N ARG A 114 -11.54 21.27 -11.82
CA ARG A 114 -11.52 22.29 -10.75
C ARG A 114 -12.89 22.50 -10.12
N ALA A 115 -13.96 22.49 -10.90
CA ALA A 115 -15.32 22.61 -10.38
C ALA A 115 -15.73 21.38 -9.57
N CYS A 116 -15.37 20.19 -10.04
CA CYS A 116 -15.59 18.92 -9.36
C CYS A 116 -14.82 18.82 -8.03
N LEU A 117 -13.53 19.22 -8.02
CA LEU A 117 -12.71 19.26 -6.81
C LEU A 117 -13.32 20.19 -5.76
N ARG A 118 -13.68 21.43 -6.14
CA ARG A 118 -14.34 22.38 -5.25
C ARG A 118 -15.65 21.83 -4.68
N PHE A 119 -16.48 21.18 -5.51
CA PHE A 119 -17.69 20.54 -5.02
C PHE A 119 -17.39 19.44 -4.00
N CYS A 120 -16.38 18.60 -4.25
CA CYS A 120 -15.96 17.57 -3.30
C CYS A 120 -15.47 18.16 -1.96
N ILE A 121 -14.71 19.27 -2.00
CA ILE A 121 -14.22 19.96 -0.80
C ILE A 121 -15.40 20.57 0.00
N GLU A 122 -16.33 21.24 -0.68
CA GLU A 122 -17.53 21.81 -0.05
C GLU A 122 -18.43 20.74 0.57
N LEU A 123 -18.52 19.55 -0.04
CA LEU A 123 -19.23 18.42 0.54
C LEU A 123 -18.59 17.93 1.85
N LEU A 124 -17.27 18.01 1.97
CA LEU A 124 -16.53 17.67 3.20
C LEU A 124 -16.65 18.78 4.26
N ASP A 125 -16.67 20.04 3.85
CA ASP A 125 -16.84 21.22 4.72
C ASP A 125 -18.31 21.40 5.15
N HIS A 126 -18.77 20.52 6.03
CA HIS A 126 -20.13 20.54 6.59
C HIS A 126 -20.07 20.51 8.12
N ARG A 127 -20.72 21.47 8.77
CA ARG A 127 -20.93 21.49 10.23
C ARG A 127 -22.09 20.58 10.66
N LEU A 128 -21.80 19.46 11.32
CA LEU A 128 -22.77 18.44 11.76
C LEU A 128 -23.13 18.56 13.25
N VAL A 129 -23.83 19.61 13.65
CA VAL A 129 -24.32 19.77 15.05
C VAL A 129 -25.64 19.00 15.29
N GLY A 130 -26.40 18.75 14.23
CA GLY A 130 -27.74 18.16 14.27
C GLY A 130 -27.77 16.69 13.87
N ASN A 131 -28.63 16.35 12.90
CA ASN A 131 -28.73 14.98 12.42
C ASN A 131 -27.52 14.68 11.52
N PRO A 132 -26.77 13.61 11.77
CA PRO A 132 -25.65 13.23 10.92
C PRO A 132 -26.01 13.00 9.45
N TYR A 133 -27.25 12.60 9.18
CA TYR A 133 -27.77 12.41 7.83
C TYR A 133 -28.15 13.73 7.13
N ASP A 134 -27.97 14.88 7.79
CA ASP A 134 -28.04 16.19 7.15
C ASP A 134 -26.90 16.36 6.11
N SER A 135 -25.80 15.60 6.24
CA SER A 135 -24.72 15.57 5.25
C SER A 135 -25.01 14.61 4.10
N ALA A 136 -24.86 15.12 2.88
CA ALA A 136 -24.98 14.34 1.65
C ALA A 136 -23.90 13.26 1.52
N ILE A 137 -22.66 13.53 1.97
CA ILE A 137 -21.59 12.51 2.00
C ILE A 137 -21.99 11.35 2.90
N ILE A 138 -22.51 11.62 4.10
CA ILE A 138 -22.91 10.57 5.04
C ILE A 138 -24.06 9.75 4.45
N SER A 139 -25.04 10.40 3.82
CA SER A 139 -26.15 9.72 3.14
C SER A 139 -25.67 8.85 1.97
N GLY A 140 -24.81 9.38 1.09
CA GLY A 140 -24.24 8.62 -0.03
C GLY A 140 -23.37 7.47 0.45
N LEU A 141 -22.59 7.67 1.51
CA LEU A 141 -21.78 6.62 2.10
C LEU A 141 -22.64 5.48 2.64
N SER A 142 -23.74 5.78 3.34
CA SER A 142 -24.69 4.78 3.84
C SER A 142 -25.24 3.85 2.75
N THR A 143 -25.38 4.32 1.51
CA THR A 143 -25.82 3.47 0.39
C THR A 143 -24.80 2.43 -0.01
N LEU A 144 -23.50 2.68 0.21
CA LEU A 144 -22.44 1.70 -0.02
C LEU A 144 -22.49 0.54 0.99
N GLY A 145 -23.33 0.65 2.03
CA GLY A 145 -23.58 -0.40 3.01
C GLY A 145 -24.54 -1.48 2.51
N ILE A 146 -25.14 -1.29 1.33
CA ILE A 146 -26.07 -2.24 0.70
C ILE A 146 -25.27 -3.06 -0.32
N GLY A 147 -25.10 -4.34 -0.03
CA GLY A 147 -24.43 -5.32 -0.88
C GLY A 147 -25.33 -5.85 -1.99
N ARG A 148 -24.76 -6.74 -2.82
CA ARG A 148 -25.52 -7.42 -3.89
C ARG A 148 -26.61 -8.29 -3.28
N GLY A 149 -27.84 -8.20 -3.81
CA GLY A 149 -28.99 -8.95 -3.29
C GLY A 149 -29.61 -8.34 -2.04
N GLU A 150 -29.49 -7.01 -1.84
CA GLU A 150 -30.12 -6.26 -0.74
C GLU A 150 -29.65 -6.67 0.67
N THR A 151 -28.50 -7.33 0.76
CA THR A 151 -27.88 -7.71 2.05
C THR A 151 -27.01 -6.59 2.60
N TRP A 152 -26.95 -6.44 3.93
CA TRP A 152 -26.02 -5.51 4.57
C TRP A 152 -24.55 -5.96 4.44
N VAL A 153 -23.68 -5.02 4.09
CA VAL A 153 -22.23 -5.25 4.07
C VAL A 153 -21.72 -5.46 5.50
N GLY A 154 -20.97 -6.54 5.72
CA GLY A 154 -20.39 -6.82 7.03
C GLY A 154 -19.43 -5.73 7.51
N ALA A 155 -19.36 -5.51 8.82
CA ALA A 155 -18.55 -4.43 9.42
C ALA A 155 -17.07 -4.45 8.95
N ILE A 156 -16.50 -5.65 8.81
CA ILE A 156 -15.12 -5.86 8.33
C ILE A 156 -14.93 -5.24 6.94
N GLN A 157 -15.84 -5.51 6.01
CA GLN A 157 -15.77 -4.99 4.65
C GLN A 157 -16.06 -3.49 4.63
N TYR A 158 -17.06 -3.05 5.39
CA TYR A 158 -17.45 -1.63 5.42
C TYR A 158 -16.37 -0.71 6.01
N THR A 159 -15.55 -1.19 6.95
CA THR A 159 -14.39 -0.42 7.46
C THR A 159 -13.34 -0.12 6.37
N THR A 160 -13.24 -0.96 5.34
CA THR A 160 -12.37 -0.70 4.19
C THR A 160 -12.90 0.44 3.32
N ILE A 161 -14.23 0.55 3.19
CA ILE A 161 -14.89 1.67 2.50
C ILE A 161 -14.61 2.98 3.24
N TYR A 162 -14.79 3.02 4.56
CA TYR A 162 -14.43 4.20 5.34
C TYR A 162 -12.96 4.59 5.17
N SER A 163 -12.06 3.61 5.16
CA SER A 163 -10.62 3.83 4.97
C SER A 163 -10.31 4.43 3.59
N ALA A 164 -11.01 3.97 2.54
CA ALA A 164 -10.90 4.49 1.19
C ALA A 164 -11.37 5.95 1.09
N ILE A 165 -12.53 6.27 1.67
CA ILE A 165 -13.07 7.62 1.68
C ILE A 165 -12.14 8.59 2.44
N ILE A 166 -11.60 8.18 3.60
CA ILE A 166 -10.62 9.00 4.35
C ILE A 166 -9.38 9.27 3.50
N LYS A 167 -8.85 8.25 2.84
CA LYS A 167 -7.65 8.36 2.01
C LYS A 167 -7.88 9.35 0.85
N ILE A 168 -9.01 9.22 0.14
CA ILE A 168 -9.34 10.12 -0.97
C ILE A 168 -9.61 11.54 -0.48
N ALA A 169 -10.37 11.71 0.60
CA ALA A 169 -10.64 13.03 1.16
C ALA A 169 -9.34 13.79 1.52
N ARG A 170 -8.37 13.10 2.15
CA ARG A 170 -7.05 13.67 2.43
C ARG A 170 -6.30 14.06 1.16
N ALA A 171 -6.33 13.21 0.13
CA ALA A 171 -5.71 13.50 -1.16
C ALA A 171 -6.33 14.74 -1.85
N LEU A 172 -7.67 14.85 -1.83
CA LEU A 172 -8.39 16.02 -2.37
C LEU A 172 -8.03 17.31 -1.65
N VAL A 173 -7.80 17.27 -0.33
CA VAL A 173 -7.35 18.45 0.43
C VAL A 173 -5.94 18.88 0.05
N VAL A 174 -5.02 17.93 -0.19
CA VAL A 174 -3.69 18.27 -0.71
C VAL A 174 -3.80 18.91 -2.09
N GLU A 175 -4.63 18.32 -2.97
CA GLU A 175 -4.88 18.85 -4.31
C GLU A 175 -5.45 20.26 -4.30
N GLU A 176 -6.50 20.52 -3.51
CA GLU A 176 -7.11 21.85 -3.42
C GLU A 176 -6.13 22.88 -2.83
N GLY A 177 -5.33 22.47 -1.85
CA GLY A 177 -4.31 23.33 -1.24
C GLY A 177 -3.25 23.74 -2.26
N TYR A 178 -2.74 22.77 -3.03
CA TYR A 178 -1.76 23.02 -4.08
C TYR A 178 -2.31 23.87 -5.23
N GLN A 179 -3.51 23.55 -5.73
CA GLN A 179 -4.15 24.33 -6.80
C GLN A 179 -4.49 25.76 -6.36
N THR A 180 -4.87 25.95 -5.10
CA THR A 180 -5.13 27.28 -4.54
C THR A 180 -3.85 28.09 -4.43
N TRP A 181 -2.77 27.49 -3.92
CA TRP A 181 -1.46 28.13 -3.86
C TRP A 181 -0.97 28.55 -5.26
N THR A 182 -1.00 27.63 -6.22
CA THR A 182 -0.57 27.88 -7.61
C THR A 182 -1.33 29.05 -8.24
N ARG A 183 -2.65 29.13 -8.01
CA ARG A 183 -3.47 30.25 -8.48
C ARG A 183 -3.10 31.58 -7.82
N LYS A 184 -2.83 31.58 -6.51
CA LYS A 184 -2.41 32.81 -5.81
C LYS A 184 -1.05 33.30 -6.34
N ILE A 185 -0.09 32.40 -6.55
CA ILE A 185 1.20 32.73 -7.16
C ILE A 185 1.03 33.27 -8.58
N ALA A 186 0.21 32.61 -9.41
CA ALA A 186 -0.07 33.09 -10.77
C ALA A 186 -0.72 34.49 -10.76
N ALA A 187 -1.63 34.77 -9.82
CA ALA A 187 -2.22 36.10 -9.67
C ALA A 187 -1.20 37.16 -9.26
N CYS A 188 -0.23 36.84 -8.38
CA CYS A 188 0.86 37.76 -8.05
C CYS A 188 1.77 38.04 -9.25
N LYS A 189 2.07 37.03 -10.07
CA LYS A 189 2.86 37.21 -11.31
C LYS A 189 2.17 38.14 -12.32
N LEU A 190 0.83 38.15 -12.36
CA LEU A 190 0.07 39.08 -13.20
C LEU A 190 0.19 40.55 -12.76
N VAL A 191 0.54 40.80 -11.49
CA VAL A 191 0.77 42.14 -10.94
C VAL A 191 2.28 42.48 -10.95
N GLU A 192 3.07 41.78 -11.77
CA GLU A 192 4.52 41.98 -11.92
C GLU A 192 5.33 41.85 -10.62
N MET A 193 4.81 41.12 -9.63
CA MET A 193 5.57 40.78 -8.43
C MET A 193 6.62 39.72 -8.75
N ASP A 194 7.82 39.87 -8.19
CA ASP A 194 8.86 38.86 -8.28
C ASP A 194 8.42 37.53 -7.63
N GLU A 195 8.91 36.41 -8.15
CA GLU A 195 8.50 35.09 -7.68
C GLU A 195 8.86 34.84 -6.22
N GLU A 196 10.02 35.32 -5.75
CA GLU A 196 10.40 35.18 -4.35
C GLU A 196 9.52 36.03 -3.42
N GLU A 197 9.12 37.22 -3.88
CA GLU A 197 8.24 38.12 -3.14
C GLU A 197 6.80 37.57 -3.09
N ALA A 198 6.32 36.99 -4.20
CA ALA A 198 5.04 36.32 -4.28
C ALA A 198 4.96 35.13 -3.31
N ILE A 199 6.03 34.31 -3.23
CA ILE A 199 6.10 33.17 -2.30
C ILE A 199 6.11 33.64 -0.83
N LYS A 200 6.82 34.72 -0.51
CA LYS A 200 6.86 35.28 0.86
C LYS A 200 5.53 35.89 1.29
N THR A 201 4.81 36.51 0.36
CA THR A 201 3.55 37.21 0.64
C THR A 201 2.35 36.26 0.66
N THR A 202 2.39 35.22 -0.16
CA THR A 202 1.30 34.26 -0.31
C THR A 202 1.32 33.21 0.79
N GLU A 203 0.15 32.79 1.25
CA GLU A 203 0.03 31.65 2.15
C GLU A 203 0.66 30.39 1.54
N SER A 204 1.48 29.69 2.31
CA SER A 204 2.16 28.48 1.83
C SER A 204 1.16 27.31 1.63
N PRO A 205 1.51 26.30 0.81
CA PRO A 205 0.69 25.09 0.66
C PRO A 205 0.35 24.45 2.01
N TYR A 206 1.31 24.44 2.94
CA TYR A 206 1.11 23.98 4.31
C TYR A 206 0.00 24.75 5.04
N GLN A 207 -0.01 26.08 4.96
CA GLN A 207 -1.01 26.91 5.64
C GLN A 207 -2.42 26.65 5.08
N LEU A 208 -2.56 26.57 3.75
CA LEU A 208 -3.83 26.28 3.09
C LEU A 208 -4.36 24.89 3.45
N ILE A 209 -3.50 23.87 3.40
CA ILE A 209 -3.83 22.50 3.79
C ILE A 209 -4.22 22.44 5.27
N ARG A 210 -3.45 23.09 6.14
CA ARG A 210 -3.73 23.14 7.58
C ARG A 210 -5.09 23.76 7.86
N GLN A 211 -5.46 24.86 7.20
CA GLN A 211 -6.77 25.50 7.38
C GLN A 211 -7.93 24.54 7.07
N MET A 212 -7.83 23.77 5.97
CA MET A 212 -8.83 22.75 5.63
C MET A 212 -8.85 21.59 6.61
N VAL A 213 -7.66 21.10 7.02
CA VAL A 213 -7.55 20.00 7.98
C VAL A 213 -8.20 20.34 9.31
N ASP A 214 -7.90 21.55 9.80
CA ASP A 214 -8.38 22.08 11.08
C ASP A 214 -9.88 22.36 11.04
N ARG A 215 -10.44 22.60 9.86
CA ARG A 215 -11.87 22.85 9.68
C ARG A 215 -12.72 21.59 9.50
N PHE A 216 -12.28 20.62 8.69
CA PHE A 216 -13.17 19.49 8.33
C PHE A 216 -12.52 18.11 8.12
N ILE A 217 -11.21 17.89 8.26
CA ILE A 217 -10.60 16.54 8.05
C ILE A 217 -10.40 15.72 9.32
N GLY A 218 -9.91 16.34 10.40
CA GLY A 218 -9.65 15.66 11.67
C GLY A 218 -10.91 15.38 12.49
N LEU A 219 -10.73 14.66 13.60
CA LEU A 219 -11.72 14.52 14.67
C LEU A 219 -12.07 15.87 15.30
N GLU A 220 -13.22 15.95 15.95
CA GLU A 220 -13.62 17.12 16.73
C GLU A 220 -12.61 17.44 17.85
N GLY A 221 -12.52 18.72 18.22
CA GLY A 221 -11.61 19.19 19.26
C GLY A 221 -11.50 20.71 19.32
N GLY A 222 -11.22 21.24 20.52
CA GLY A 222 -11.17 22.68 20.76
C GLY A 222 -12.56 23.33 20.61
N THR A 223 -12.68 24.30 19.72
CA THR A 223 -13.92 25.05 19.42
C THR A 223 -14.62 24.60 18.14
N ARG A 224 -14.15 23.52 17.52
CA ARG A 224 -14.64 23.03 16.23
C ARG A 224 -15.79 22.05 16.42
N ASP A 225 -16.88 22.27 15.71
CA ASP A 225 -18.02 21.34 15.66
C ASP A 225 -17.70 20.04 14.87
N PRO A 226 -18.50 18.98 15.09
CA PRO A 226 -18.39 17.74 14.32
C PRO A 226 -18.52 17.98 12.82
N SER A 227 -17.80 17.19 12.03
CA SER A 227 -17.81 17.22 10.56
C SER A 227 -18.09 15.83 9.99
N PRO A 228 -18.44 15.67 8.71
CA PRO A 228 -18.62 14.35 8.10
C PRO A 228 -17.40 13.44 8.31
N MET A 229 -16.19 13.99 8.20
CA MET A 229 -14.95 13.23 8.38
C MET A 229 -14.76 12.77 9.82
N ASP A 230 -15.10 13.60 10.81
CA ASP A 230 -15.07 13.21 12.22
C ASP A 230 -15.93 11.96 12.46
N ARG A 231 -17.17 11.96 11.93
CA ARG A 231 -18.06 10.80 12.00
C ARG A 231 -17.50 9.59 11.25
N ILE A 232 -16.95 9.78 10.06
CA ILE A 232 -16.37 8.70 9.23
C ILE A 232 -15.19 8.05 9.95
N ILE A 233 -14.28 8.84 10.51
CA ILE A 233 -13.13 8.38 11.29
C ILE A 233 -13.61 7.64 12.54
N SER A 234 -14.53 8.23 13.30
CA SER A 234 -15.09 7.62 14.51
C SER A 234 -15.79 6.28 14.24
N LYS A 235 -16.60 6.20 13.17
CA LYS A 235 -17.29 4.96 12.77
C LYS A 235 -16.34 3.91 12.24
N ARG A 236 -15.26 4.30 11.53
CA ARG A 236 -14.18 3.39 11.16
C ARG A 236 -13.51 2.79 12.39
N THR A 237 -13.13 3.62 13.36
CA THR A 237 -12.50 3.16 14.62
C THR A 237 -13.42 2.22 15.38
N TYR A 238 -14.71 2.56 15.48
CA TYR A 238 -15.71 1.68 16.08
C TYR A 238 -15.84 0.34 15.33
N GLY A 239 -15.89 0.35 14.00
CA GLY A 239 -15.93 -0.87 13.20
C GLY A 239 -14.65 -1.72 13.32
N MET A 240 -13.49 -1.10 13.51
CA MET A 240 -12.24 -1.80 13.81
C MET A 240 -12.30 -2.47 15.20
N ALA A 241 -12.86 -1.80 16.20
CA ALA A 241 -13.06 -2.39 17.52
C ALA A 241 -14.00 -3.60 17.45
N ILE A 242 -15.11 -3.51 16.70
CA ILE A 242 -16.00 -4.66 16.44
C ILE A 242 -15.23 -5.80 15.77
N ARG A 243 -14.42 -5.52 14.75
CA ARG A 243 -13.62 -6.55 14.09
C ARG A 243 -12.66 -7.25 15.05
N ALA A 244 -12.05 -6.50 15.97
CA ALA A 244 -11.12 -7.07 16.94
C ALA A 244 -11.84 -7.91 18.01
N SER A 245 -13.08 -7.58 18.36
CA SER A 245 -13.85 -8.28 19.40
C SER A 245 -14.82 -9.34 18.88
N THR A 246 -15.15 -9.33 17.59
CA THR A 246 -16.07 -10.29 16.97
C THR A 246 -15.29 -11.45 16.40
N THR A 247 -15.51 -12.65 16.95
CA THR A 247 -15.02 -13.90 16.34
C THR A 247 -15.57 -14.02 14.93
N ALA A 248 -14.69 -14.14 13.93
CA ALA A 248 -15.10 -14.41 12.56
C ALA A 248 -15.97 -15.67 12.51
N GLY A 249 -16.98 -15.69 11.63
CA GLY A 249 -17.75 -16.91 11.39
C GLY A 249 -16.81 -18.05 11.00
N GLY A 250 -17.13 -19.28 11.43
CA GLY A 250 -16.31 -20.45 11.09
C GLY A 250 -16.28 -20.68 9.58
N GLU A 251 -15.16 -20.35 8.94
CA GLU A 251 -14.92 -20.62 7.51
C GLU A 251 -14.33 -22.02 7.28
N ILE A 252 -13.85 -22.66 8.35
CA ILE A 252 -13.27 -24.00 8.35
C ILE A 252 -14.13 -24.87 9.27
N SER A 253 -14.62 -25.98 8.72
CA SER A 253 -15.28 -27.04 9.48
C SER A 253 -14.43 -28.30 9.45
N TRP A 254 -14.42 -29.02 10.56
CA TRP A 254 -13.66 -30.26 10.71
C TRP A 254 -14.62 -31.35 11.19
N ILE A 255 -14.75 -32.43 10.43
CA ILE A 255 -15.59 -33.57 10.79
C ILE A 255 -14.75 -34.84 10.68
N GLY A 256 -14.39 -35.43 11.83
CA GLY A 256 -13.54 -36.62 11.88
C GLY A 256 -12.17 -36.37 11.27
N ASP A 257 -11.90 -36.99 10.11
CA ASP A 257 -10.63 -36.86 9.37
C ASP A 257 -10.70 -35.88 8.19
N ARG A 258 -11.86 -35.25 7.95
CA ARG A 258 -12.10 -34.36 6.80
C ARG A 258 -12.17 -32.91 7.21
N ILE A 259 -11.50 -32.07 6.42
CA ILE A 259 -11.49 -30.61 6.56
C ILE A 259 -12.28 -30.02 5.39
N PHE A 260 -13.21 -29.11 5.72
CA PHE A 260 -14.02 -28.37 4.77
C PHE A 260 -13.72 -26.88 4.93
N GLY A 261 -13.34 -26.21 3.85
CA GLY A 261 -13.10 -24.77 3.88
C GLY A 261 -12.77 -24.21 2.52
N TYR A 262 -13.20 -22.98 2.23
CA TYR A 262 -12.91 -22.27 0.96
C TYR A 262 -13.27 -23.05 -0.32
N GLY A 263 -14.32 -23.88 -0.27
CA GLY A 263 -14.74 -24.72 -1.40
C GLY A 263 -13.83 -25.95 -1.64
N LEU A 264 -12.90 -26.21 -0.74
CA LEU A 264 -12.04 -27.39 -0.73
C LEU A 264 -12.55 -28.39 0.31
N GLU A 265 -12.43 -29.67 -0.04
CA GLU A 265 -12.61 -30.81 0.84
C GLU A 265 -11.38 -31.71 0.71
N PHE A 266 -10.72 -31.98 1.83
CA PHE A 266 -9.60 -32.90 1.87
C PHE A 266 -9.52 -33.62 3.22
N ASP A 267 -8.93 -34.81 3.21
CA ASP A 267 -8.64 -35.56 4.43
C ASP A 267 -7.22 -35.27 4.97
N MET A 268 -6.93 -35.71 6.20
CA MET A 268 -5.62 -35.49 6.82
C MET A 268 -4.49 -36.21 6.09
N GLY A 269 -4.77 -37.36 5.46
CA GLY A 269 -3.80 -38.08 4.64
C GLY A 269 -3.36 -37.28 3.42
N GLN A 270 -4.31 -36.64 2.74
CA GLN A 270 -4.08 -35.74 1.62
C GLN A 270 -3.31 -34.49 2.05
N LEU A 271 -3.64 -33.92 3.21
CA LEU A 271 -2.90 -32.78 3.78
C LEU A 271 -1.44 -33.17 4.08
N GLN A 272 -1.22 -34.29 4.77
CA GLN A 272 0.12 -34.80 5.08
C GLN A 272 0.92 -35.08 3.80
N THR A 273 0.31 -35.73 2.82
CA THR A 273 0.95 -36.03 1.52
C THR A 273 1.35 -34.74 0.81
N THR A 274 0.50 -33.72 0.83
CA THR A 274 0.81 -32.41 0.25
C THR A 274 1.98 -31.74 0.95
N ILE A 275 2.00 -31.74 2.29
CA ILE A 275 3.11 -31.17 3.08
C ILE A 275 4.42 -31.93 2.79
N HIS A 276 4.39 -33.26 2.78
CA HIS A 276 5.55 -34.08 2.44
C HIS A 276 6.04 -33.81 1.01
N GLY A 277 5.12 -33.63 0.06
CA GLY A 277 5.45 -33.25 -1.32
C GLY A 277 6.15 -31.90 -1.41
N VAL A 278 5.66 -30.88 -0.69
CA VAL A 278 6.30 -29.55 -0.62
C VAL A 278 7.70 -29.64 -0.02
N VAL A 279 7.89 -30.40 1.06
CA VAL A 279 9.21 -30.61 1.68
C VAL A 279 10.16 -31.33 0.72
N ALA A 280 9.67 -32.35 0.01
CA ALA A 280 10.48 -33.09 -0.97
C ALA A 280 10.90 -32.19 -2.14
N GLU A 281 9.97 -31.40 -2.70
CA GLU A 281 10.26 -30.43 -3.76
C GLU A 281 11.29 -29.38 -3.31
N ALA A 282 11.12 -28.83 -2.11
CA ALA A 282 12.06 -27.86 -1.54
C ALA A 282 13.47 -28.46 -1.36
N ARG A 283 13.55 -29.71 -0.87
CA ARG A 283 14.82 -30.44 -0.73
C ARG A 283 15.48 -30.66 -2.10
N MET A 284 14.72 -31.06 -3.10
CA MET A 284 15.23 -31.26 -4.46
C MET A 284 15.79 -29.97 -5.06
N ILE A 285 15.05 -28.87 -4.99
CA ILE A 285 15.51 -27.56 -5.51
C ILE A 285 16.76 -27.10 -4.77
N LEU A 286 16.78 -27.17 -3.44
CA LEU A 286 17.94 -26.77 -2.64
C LEU A 286 19.19 -27.60 -3.00
N MET A 287 19.05 -28.91 -3.07
CA MET A 287 20.20 -29.81 -3.27
C MET A 287 20.66 -29.83 -4.74
N GLN A 288 19.75 -30.02 -5.68
CA GLN A 288 20.07 -30.21 -7.09
C GLN A 288 20.22 -28.89 -7.86
N ASP A 289 19.25 -27.99 -7.73
CA ASP A 289 19.15 -26.79 -8.57
C ASP A 289 19.84 -25.55 -7.98
N LEU A 290 20.05 -25.50 -6.66
CA LEU A 290 20.75 -24.38 -6.02
C LEU A 290 22.18 -24.75 -5.62
N THR A 291 22.34 -25.78 -4.78
CA THR A 291 23.68 -26.18 -4.30
C THR A 291 24.44 -27.07 -5.28
N MET A 292 23.79 -27.53 -6.36
CA MET A 292 24.40 -28.34 -7.44
C MET A 292 25.06 -29.63 -6.92
N ILE A 293 24.46 -30.24 -5.91
CA ILE A 293 24.87 -31.54 -5.38
C ILE A 293 24.22 -32.64 -6.24
N PRO A 294 25.02 -33.53 -6.84
CA PRO A 294 24.46 -34.67 -7.56
C PRO A 294 23.79 -35.61 -6.56
N LEU A 295 22.49 -35.81 -6.74
CA LEU A 295 21.72 -36.77 -5.97
C LEU A 295 21.89 -38.16 -6.58
N ASP A 296 21.84 -39.20 -5.75
CA ASP A 296 21.83 -40.58 -6.21
C ASP A 296 20.48 -40.97 -6.85
N ALA A 297 20.35 -42.23 -7.27
CA ALA A 297 19.13 -42.75 -7.90
C ALA A 297 17.90 -42.71 -6.98
N PHE A 298 18.09 -42.53 -5.67
CA PHE A 298 17.04 -42.47 -4.65
C PHE A 298 16.78 -41.04 -4.15
N GLY A 299 17.49 -40.04 -4.65
CA GLY A 299 17.35 -38.64 -4.24
C GLY A 299 18.13 -38.29 -2.97
N ASP A 300 19.06 -39.15 -2.55
CA ASP A 300 19.92 -38.93 -1.40
C ASP A 300 21.27 -38.34 -1.77
N ILE A 301 21.90 -37.70 -0.78
CA ILE A 301 23.16 -37.00 -0.93
C ILE A 301 24.29 -37.99 -0.62
N ASN A 302 25.26 -38.12 -1.53
CA ASN A 302 26.44 -38.93 -1.21
C ASN A 302 27.27 -38.26 -0.11
N GLU A 303 27.77 -39.06 0.83
CA GLU A 303 28.60 -38.57 1.93
C GLU A 303 29.81 -37.77 1.41
N GLY A 304 30.04 -36.58 1.99
CA GLY A 304 31.15 -35.68 1.62
C GLY A 304 30.88 -34.68 0.49
N GLN A 305 29.69 -34.68 -0.14
CA GLN A 305 29.35 -33.73 -1.21
C GLN A 305 28.74 -32.41 -0.73
N VAL A 306 28.29 -32.36 0.52
CA VAL A 306 27.82 -31.13 1.17
C VAL A 306 29.03 -30.40 1.74
N PRO A 307 29.26 -29.12 1.40
CA PRO A 307 30.32 -28.35 2.04
C PRO A 307 30.05 -28.25 3.53
N GLN A 308 31.03 -28.63 4.35
CA GLN A 308 30.94 -28.45 5.80
C GLN A 308 31.12 -26.96 6.11
N ILE A 309 30.00 -26.31 6.42
CA ILE A 309 30.00 -24.94 6.93
C ILE A 309 29.91 -25.04 8.45
N GLU A 310 30.88 -24.44 9.15
CA GLU A 310 30.88 -24.37 10.61
C GLU A 310 29.84 -23.35 11.10
N TRP A 311 28.57 -23.73 11.01
CA TRP A 311 27.42 -22.87 11.33
C TRP A 311 27.52 -22.19 12.70
N ALA A 312 28.11 -22.87 13.68
CA ALA A 312 28.27 -22.36 15.04
C ALA A 312 29.27 -21.19 15.15
N ASN A 313 30.21 -21.09 14.20
CA ASN A 313 31.29 -20.11 14.23
C ASN A 313 31.00 -18.89 13.35
N LEU A 314 29.96 -18.94 12.50
CA LEU A 314 29.55 -17.78 11.71
C LEU A 314 29.06 -16.65 12.61
N ARG A 315 29.66 -15.47 12.43
CA ARG A 315 29.32 -14.25 13.16
C ARG A 315 28.81 -13.18 12.23
N ASP A 316 27.76 -12.46 12.63
CA ASP A 316 27.33 -11.25 11.92
C ASP A 316 27.61 -10.01 12.81
N ASN A 317 27.80 -8.86 12.17
CA ASN A 317 27.84 -7.58 12.83
C ASN A 317 26.51 -6.85 12.65
N MET A 318 25.60 -7.07 13.59
CA MET A 318 24.23 -6.53 13.55
C MET A 318 24.17 -4.98 13.58
N ALA A 319 25.25 -4.31 14.00
CA ALA A 319 25.34 -2.85 14.03
C ALA A 319 25.79 -2.27 12.68
N GLU A 320 26.32 -3.10 11.78
CA GLU A 320 26.76 -2.65 10.47
C GLU A 320 25.56 -2.39 9.57
N SER A 321 25.49 -1.16 9.06
CA SER A 321 24.36 -0.65 8.27
C SER A 321 24.75 -0.25 6.86
N ARG A 322 26.04 -0.40 6.51
CA ARG A 322 26.55 -0.13 5.17
C ARG A 322 25.78 -0.93 4.13
N VAL A 323 25.33 -0.25 3.08
CA VAL A 323 24.69 -0.86 1.93
C VAL A 323 25.65 -1.84 1.27
N GLY A 324 25.17 -3.05 1.00
CA GLY A 324 25.93 -4.14 0.40
C GLY A 324 26.65 -5.03 1.42
N TRP A 325 26.67 -4.67 2.72
CA TRP A 325 27.27 -5.50 3.75
C TRP A 325 26.53 -6.84 3.91
N SER A 326 27.29 -7.92 3.97
CA SER A 326 26.85 -9.26 4.35
C SER A 326 27.73 -9.78 5.50
N PHE A 327 27.24 -10.77 6.25
CA PHE A 327 28.10 -11.50 7.19
C PHE A 327 29.30 -12.16 6.46
N LEU A 328 29.22 -12.40 5.15
CA LEU A 328 30.36 -12.86 4.34
C LEU A 328 31.52 -11.85 4.29
N ASP A 329 31.23 -10.56 4.46
CA ASP A 329 32.25 -9.50 4.46
C ASP A 329 32.91 -9.34 5.85
N ASP A 330 32.40 -10.05 6.87
CA ASP A 330 32.97 -10.05 8.20
C ASP A 330 34.30 -10.80 8.23
N VAL A 331 35.36 -10.12 8.70
CA VAL A 331 36.72 -10.66 8.82
C VAL A 331 36.74 -11.97 9.63
N ARG A 332 35.81 -12.14 10.57
CA ARG A 332 35.69 -13.33 11.43
C ARG A 332 35.22 -14.58 10.65
N ASN A 333 34.63 -14.41 9.47
CA ASN A 333 34.10 -15.50 8.64
C ASN A 333 34.97 -15.82 7.42
N GLN A 334 36.02 -15.02 7.15
CA GLN A 334 36.87 -15.15 5.96
C GLN A 334 37.59 -16.50 5.84
N SER A 335 37.80 -17.22 6.95
CA SER A 335 38.42 -18.55 6.96
C SER A 335 37.47 -19.66 6.51
N SER A 336 36.15 -19.42 6.52
CA SER A 336 35.12 -20.46 6.34
C SER A 336 34.43 -20.41 4.97
N ILE A 337 34.40 -19.26 4.29
CA ILE A 337 33.69 -19.08 3.01
C ILE A 337 34.48 -18.11 2.10
N ASP A 338 34.90 -18.57 0.93
CA ASP A 338 35.70 -17.79 -0.04
C ASP A 338 34.82 -16.97 -1.02
N GLY A 339 33.91 -16.17 -0.44
CA GLY A 339 32.97 -15.32 -1.19
C GLY A 339 31.75 -16.07 -1.78
N PRO A 340 30.78 -15.36 -2.38
CA PRO A 340 29.46 -15.92 -2.72
C PRO A 340 29.45 -16.88 -3.91
N TRP A 341 30.51 -16.96 -4.71
CA TRP A 341 30.55 -17.81 -5.92
C TRP A 341 31.60 -18.92 -5.86
N TRP A 342 32.19 -19.13 -4.69
CA TRP A 342 33.35 -20.00 -4.48
C TRP A 342 33.14 -21.40 -5.06
N ARG A 343 31.96 -22.00 -4.83
CA ARG A 343 31.62 -23.34 -5.31
C ARG A 343 31.55 -23.43 -6.84
N ILE A 344 30.96 -22.41 -7.48
CA ILE A 344 30.87 -22.35 -8.95
C ILE A 344 32.26 -22.14 -9.56
N MET A 345 33.13 -21.38 -8.89
CA MET A 345 34.47 -21.07 -9.38
C MET A 345 35.48 -22.20 -9.16
N GLN A 346 35.36 -22.96 -8.07
CA GLN A 346 36.23 -24.08 -7.73
C GLN A 346 35.91 -25.34 -8.55
N ASN A 347 34.65 -25.56 -8.94
CA ASN A 347 34.28 -26.73 -9.72
C ASN A 347 34.35 -26.43 -11.24
N PRO A 348 35.24 -27.10 -12.00
CA PRO A 348 35.47 -26.79 -13.42
C PRO A 348 34.24 -27.03 -14.30
N ASP A 349 33.37 -27.99 -13.95
CA ASP A 349 32.17 -28.28 -14.71
C ASP A 349 31.08 -27.23 -14.47
N LEU A 350 30.90 -26.79 -13.21
CA LEU A 350 29.99 -25.68 -12.90
C LEU A 350 30.48 -24.38 -13.51
N LYS A 351 31.79 -24.11 -13.45
CA LYS A 351 32.40 -22.94 -14.09
C LYS A 351 32.11 -22.91 -15.60
N ARG A 352 32.24 -24.05 -16.30
CA ARG A 352 31.86 -24.15 -17.73
C ARG A 352 30.38 -23.89 -17.97
N GLN A 353 29.50 -24.30 -17.07
CA GLN A 353 28.06 -24.12 -17.22
C GLN A 353 27.60 -22.69 -16.95
N PHE A 354 28.21 -22.00 -15.97
CA PHE A 354 27.77 -20.68 -15.52
C PHE A 354 28.58 -19.53 -16.12
N VAL A 355 29.84 -19.74 -16.48
CA VAL A 355 30.75 -18.70 -16.96
C VAL A 355 30.96 -18.81 -18.48
N LYS A 356 30.89 -17.67 -19.16
CA LYS A 356 31.12 -17.50 -20.60
C LYS A 356 32.53 -16.98 -20.90
N SER A 357 33.03 -16.08 -20.06
CA SER A 357 34.42 -15.57 -20.09
C SER A 357 34.87 -15.34 -18.64
N THR A 358 36.14 -15.56 -18.33
CA THR A 358 36.73 -15.35 -17.00
C THR A 358 37.43 -14.01 -16.85
N ASP A 359 37.72 -13.30 -17.94
CA ASP A 359 38.34 -11.97 -17.89
C ASP A 359 37.79 -11.06 -19.02
N PRO A 360 36.90 -10.10 -18.72
CA PRO A 360 36.14 -9.97 -17.48
C PRO A 360 35.16 -11.14 -17.28
N ILE A 361 34.78 -11.43 -16.02
CA ILE A 361 33.80 -12.49 -15.71
C ILE A 361 32.45 -12.15 -16.37
N ARG A 362 32.06 -12.97 -17.35
CA ARG A 362 30.76 -12.87 -18.02
C ARG A 362 29.94 -14.12 -17.72
N TRP A 363 28.82 -13.94 -17.05
CA TRP A 363 27.90 -15.02 -16.72
C TRP A 363 27.02 -15.42 -17.90
N ARG A 364 26.59 -16.69 -17.93
CA ARG A 364 25.57 -17.15 -18.87
C ARG A 364 24.20 -16.75 -18.34
N GLN A 365 23.64 -15.67 -18.89
CA GLN A 365 22.38 -15.08 -18.42
C GLN A 365 21.24 -16.09 -18.24
N ARG A 366 21.08 -17.04 -19.18
CA ARG A 366 20.02 -18.06 -19.08
C ARG A 366 20.16 -18.96 -17.84
N ARG A 367 21.39 -19.28 -17.43
CA ARG A 367 21.65 -20.11 -16.25
C ARG A 367 21.42 -19.33 -14.97
N ILE A 368 21.83 -18.05 -14.93
CA ILE A 368 21.54 -17.15 -13.81
C ILE A 368 20.03 -16.93 -13.66
N MET A 369 19.31 -16.65 -14.74
CA MET A 369 17.84 -16.51 -14.69
C MET A 369 17.12 -17.81 -14.30
N LYS A 370 17.67 -18.99 -14.62
CA LYS A 370 17.13 -20.26 -14.10
C LYS A 370 17.37 -20.33 -12.59
N PHE A 371 18.61 -20.10 -12.17
CA PHE A 371 19.02 -20.10 -10.78
C PHE A 371 18.18 -19.14 -9.91
N GLU A 372 17.96 -17.91 -10.36
CA GLU A 372 17.11 -16.92 -9.67
C GLU A 372 15.66 -17.40 -9.52
N ARG A 373 15.11 -18.03 -10.57
CA ARG A 373 13.75 -18.60 -10.51
C ARG A 373 13.65 -19.76 -9.53
N ASP A 374 14.65 -20.65 -9.53
CA ASP A 374 14.72 -21.78 -8.61
C ASP A 374 14.87 -21.29 -7.15
N LEU A 375 15.60 -20.19 -6.94
CA LEU A 375 15.72 -19.55 -5.62
C LEU A 375 14.38 -18.97 -5.15
N VAL A 376 13.67 -18.24 -6.01
CA VAL A 376 12.33 -17.72 -5.71
C VAL A 376 11.37 -18.87 -5.42
N ARG A 377 11.40 -19.94 -6.21
CA ARG A 377 10.58 -21.13 -5.99
C ARG A 377 10.88 -21.79 -4.64
N LEU A 378 12.15 -21.94 -4.28
CA LEU A 378 12.52 -22.45 -2.95
C LEU A 378 11.97 -21.55 -1.84
N GLN A 379 12.07 -20.23 -1.98
CA GLN A 379 11.52 -19.28 -1.01
C GLN A 379 10.01 -19.44 -0.85
N GLU A 380 9.25 -19.59 -1.94
CA GLU A 380 7.81 -19.88 -1.90
C GLU A 380 7.48 -21.17 -1.12
N LEU A 381 8.22 -22.25 -1.40
CA LEU A 381 8.02 -23.54 -0.74
C LEU A 381 8.42 -23.49 0.74
N MET A 382 9.50 -22.78 1.08
CA MET A 382 9.94 -22.58 2.46
C MET A 382 8.95 -21.74 3.27
N LEU A 383 8.37 -20.69 2.67
CA LEU A 383 7.28 -19.92 3.28
C LEU A 383 6.13 -20.84 3.69
N PHE A 384 5.69 -21.72 2.79
CA PHE A 384 4.68 -22.73 3.10
C PHE A 384 5.18 -23.69 4.19
N GLY A 385 6.36 -24.28 4.03
CA GLY A 385 6.94 -25.24 4.97
C GLY A 385 7.00 -24.70 6.40
N TRP A 386 7.55 -23.50 6.60
CA TRP A 386 7.65 -22.89 7.93
C TRP A 386 6.30 -22.70 8.63
N HIS A 387 5.24 -22.41 7.87
CA HIS A 387 3.90 -22.22 8.42
C HIS A 387 3.18 -23.54 8.74
N PHE A 388 3.45 -24.61 7.99
CA PHE A 388 2.72 -25.87 8.10
C PHE A 388 3.47 -26.97 8.85
N THR A 389 4.81 -26.92 8.92
CA THR A 389 5.64 -27.89 9.65
C THR A 389 6.21 -27.34 10.95
N GLY A 390 6.18 -26.01 11.15
CA GLY A 390 6.64 -25.36 12.37
C GLY A 390 5.55 -25.32 13.43
N GLY A 391 5.88 -25.66 14.69
CA GLY A 391 4.90 -25.58 15.80
C GLY A 391 4.39 -24.16 16.09
N GLN A 392 5.21 -23.14 15.80
CA GLN A 392 4.81 -21.73 15.86
C GLN A 392 5.05 -21.07 14.49
N PRO A 393 4.02 -20.46 13.86
CA PRO A 393 4.20 -19.79 12.58
C PRO A 393 5.13 -18.58 12.72
N CYS A 394 6.08 -18.44 11.78
CA CYS A 394 6.94 -17.27 11.70
C CYS A 394 6.10 -16.00 11.48
N ARG A 395 6.54 -14.87 12.06
CA ARG A 395 5.89 -13.57 11.83
C ARG A 395 6.13 -13.16 10.37
N GLY A 396 5.07 -12.80 9.65
CA GLY A 396 5.11 -12.38 8.24
C GLY A 396 6.17 -11.31 7.92
N PRO A 397 6.31 -10.24 8.72
CA PRO A 397 7.37 -9.27 8.50
C PRO A 397 8.77 -9.87 8.66
N SER A 398 8.96 -10.81 9.59
CA SER A 398 10.25 -11.46 9.83
C SER A 398 10.67 -12.40 8.71
N ILE A 399 9.73 -13.07 8.04
CA ILE A 399 10.01 -14.03 6.96
C ILE A 399 10.26 -13.32 5.62
N LEU A 400 9.53 -12.22 5.36
CA LEU A 400 9.62 -11.44 4.12
C LEU A 400 10.76 -10.41 4.12
N SER A 401 11.34 -10.10 5.29
CA SER A 401 12.46 -9.16 5.43
C SER A 401 13.83 -9.81 5.49
N VAL A 402 13.93 -11.15 5.48
CA VAL A 402 15.22 -11.85 5.47
C VAL A 402 15.95 -11.55 4.16
N ARG A 403 17.11 -10.92 4.27
CA ARG A 403 18.02 -10.63 3.15
C ARG A 403 19.43 -11.06 3.54
N HIS A 404 20.22 -11.49 2.55
CA HIS A 404 21.62 -11.88 2.79
C HIS A 404 22.59 -10.67 2.80
N ARG A 405 22.14 -9.51 2.30
CA ARG A 405 22.88 -8.25 2.25
C ARG A 405 22.00 -7.09 2.70
N ASN A 406 22.64 -6.13 3.36
CA ASN A 406 22.05 -4.85 3.68
C ASN A 406 21.71 -4.09 2.39
N THR A 407 20.47 -3.65 2.27
CA THR A 407 19.98 -2.84 1.15
C THR A 407 19.72 -1.42 1.60
N GLY A 408 19.87 -0.43 0.71
CA GLY A 408 19.66 1.00 1.04
C GLY A 408 18.28 1.38 1.60
N ASN A 409 17.28 0.51 1.49
CA ASN A 409 15.90 0.80 1.92
C ASN A 409 15.62 0.39 3.38
N ALA A 410 16.55 0.61 4.31
CA ALA A 410 16.33 0.31 5.73
C ALA A 410 15.60 1.43 6.50
N PHE A 411 15.28 2.56 5.86
CA PHE A 411 14.77 3.76 6.52
C PHE A 411 13.25 4.01 6.39
N SER A 412 12.47 3.16 5.71
CA SER A 412 11.03 3.40 5.52
C SER A 412 10.10 2.65 6.48
N ASP A 413 10.60 1.72 7.30
CA ASP A 413 9.79 0.96 8.26
C ASP A 413 10.20 1.28 9.71
N THR A 414 9.90 2.48 10.18
CA THR A 414 9.89 2.79 11.61
C THR A 414 8.46 3.09 12.04
N GLY A 415 7.78 2.05 12.50
CA GLY A 415 6.41 2.13 13.01
C GLY A 415 6.00 0.87 13.73
N ASP A 416 6.85 0.34 14.60
CA ASP A 416 6.38 -0.34 15.81
C ASP A 416 7.51 -0.52 16.83
N SER A 417 7.22 -0.10 18.06
CA SER A 417 8.10 -0.17 19.22
C SER A 417 8.29 -1.62 19.70
N GLY A 418 9.52 -1.94 20.11
CA GLY A 418 9.78 -3.01 21.07
C GLY A 418 10.38 -4.28 20.47
N HIS A 419 11.67 -4.45 20.76
CA HIS A 419 12.45 -5.68 20.83
C HIS A 419 12.08 -6.91 19.96
N CYS A 420 13.12 -7.42 19.30
CA CYS A 420 13.20 -8.69 18.55
C CYS A 420 12.63 -8.64 17.12
N ASN A 421 13.54 -8.59 16.15
CA ASN A 421 13.76 -9.69 15.19
C ASN A 421 14.72 -9.22 14.08
N LYS A 422 16.02 -9.16 14.40
CA LYS A 422 17.09 -9.15 13.41
C LYS A 422 18.01 -10.33 13.72
N THR A 423 17.53 -11.52 13.41
CA THR A 423 18.29 -12.76 13.12
C THR A 423 17.30 -13.91 13.02
N HIS A 424 16.82 -14.19 11.80
CA HIS A 424 16.46 -15.56 11.44
C HIS A 424 17.38 -15.93 10.28
N ASN A 425 18.48 -16.61 10.65
CA ASN A 425 19.51 -17.07 9.74
C ASN A 425 18.90 -18.09 8.77
N VAL A 426 18.82 -17.72 7.50
CA VAL A 426 18.85 -18.69 6.41
C VAL A 426 20.11 -18.39 5.64
N ILE A 427 21.13 -19.23 5.83
CA ILE A 427 22.44 -19.04 5.22
C ILE A 427 22.46 -19.39 3.71
N TRP A 428 21.36 -19.87 3.15
CA TRP A 428 21.37 -20.38 1.79
C TRP A 428 21.49 -19.35 0.64
N PRO A 429 21.13 -18.05 0.77
CA PRO A 429 21.42 -17.09 -0.29
C PRO A 429 22.89 -16.62 -0.27
N ALA A 430 23.59 -16.75 0.86
CA ALA A 430 25.00 -16.35 0.97
C ALA A 430 25.95 -17.25 0.15
N LEU A 431 25.48 -18.42 -0.26
CA LEU A 431 26.25 -19.28 -1.14
C LEU A 431 26.09 -18.95 -2.63
N LEU A 432 25.14 -18.08 -3.02
CA LEU A 432 24.65 -18.08 -4.40
C LEU A 432 24.01 -16.76 -4.92
N SER A 433 24.35 -15.57 -4.40
CA SER A 433 23.90 -14.28 -4.98
C SER A 433 24.95 -13.18 -5.07
#